data_AF-A0A396NNF3-F1
#
_entry.id   AF-A0A396NNF3-F1
#
_cell.length_a   1.000
_cell.length_b   1.000
_cell.length_c   1.000
_cell.angle_alpha   90.00
_cell.angle_beta   90.00
_cell.angle_gamma   90.00
#
_symmetry.space_group_name_H-M   'P 1'
#
loop_
_entity.id
_entity.type
_entity.pdbx_description
1 polymer ?
#
loop_
_entity_poly.entity_id
_entity_poly.type
_entity_poly.pdbx_seq_one_letter_code
_entity_poly.pdbx_strand_id
1 'polypeptide(L)'
;MTAKTHGYITKEIELEQIYQFILKFFDPEAKVNRYENRFGESNEMAVYFTYKGEERRLFTMVYKSRKFSKNGEKNRLVFLDLDYWGHSVEIMRSILSYFSGWLDENDCDKEEAYFIEEQPDGVTPNIIKITRKELNRRLGGMVVIIEDDEEEK
;
A
#
# COMPACT_ATOMS: atom_id res chain seq x y z
N MET A 1 12.18 -13.85 11.82
CA MET A 1 11.06 -13.24 11.10
C MET A 1 11.54 -12.94 9.69
N THR A 2 10.72 -13.22 8.69
CA THR A 2 11.03 -12.86 7.30
C THR A 2 10.35 -11.52 7.05
N ALA A 3 11.10 -10.53 6.58
CA ALA A 3 10.58 -9.20 6.32
C ALA A 3 9.43 -9.21 5.29
N LYS A 4 8.49 -8.28 5.48
CA LYS A 4 7.30 -8.09 4.65
C LYS A 4 7.18 -6.65 4.19
N THR A 5 6.61 -6.47 3.01
CA THR A 5 6.09 -5.19 2.53
C THR A 5 4.60 -5.14 2.84
N HIS A 6 4.18 -4.16 3.60
CA HIS A 6 2.79 -3.97 3.98
C HIS A 6 2.18 -2.74 3.30
N GLY A 7 0.93 -2.90 2.85
CA GLY A 7 0.10 -1.81 2.38
C GLY A 7 -1.17 -1.69 3.21
N TYR A 8 -1.65 -0.46 3.36
CA TYR A 8 -2.86 -0.16 4.11
C TYR A 8 -3.73 0.85 3.37
N ILE A 9 -4.90 0.42 2.90
CA ILE A 9 -5.86 1.28 2.20
C ILE A 9 -6.98 1.64 3.19
N THR A 10 -7.14 2.93 3.45
CA THR A 10 -8.20 3.49 4.32
C THR A 10 -9.47 3.83 3.55
N LYS A 11 -9.39 3.97 2.22
CA LYS A 11 -10.53 4.19 1.33
C LYS A 11 -11.44 2.96 1.35
N GLU A 12 -12.74 3.18 1.22
CA GLU A 12 -13.72 2.12 1.15
C GLU A 12 -13.69 1.46 -0.24
N ILE A 13 -12.90 0.39 -0.36
CA ILE A 13 -12.80 -0.44 -1.57
C ILE A 13 -13.09 -1.90 -1.25
N GLU A 14 -13.58 -2.64 -2.23
CA GLU A 14 -13.78 -4.08 -2.17
C GLU A 14 -12.52 -4.85 -2.57
N LEU A 15 -12.30 -6.03 -1.99
CA LEU A 15 -11.16 -6.89 -2.33
C LEU A 15 -11.13 -7.26 -3.83
N GLU A 16 -12.31 -7.35 -4.45
CA GLU A 16 -12.43 -7.59 -5.89
C GLU A 16 -11.75 -6.48 -6.71
N GLN A 17 -11.78 -5.22 -6.28
CA GLN A 17 -11.12 -4.14 -7.01
C GLN A 17 -9.60 -4.31 -7.03
N ILE A 18 -9.01 -4.85 -5.96
CA ILE A 18 -7.57 -5.16 -5.89
C ILE A 18 -7.24 -6.31 -6.85
N TYR A 19 -8.09 -7.33 -6.90
CA TYR A 19 -7.92 -8.43 -7.85
C TYR A 19 -8.02 -7.94 -9.31
N GLN A 20 -9.00 -7.11 -9.64
CA GLN A 20 -9.14 -6.51 -10.97
C GLN A 20 -7.94 -5.62 -11.33
N PHE A 21 -7.37 -4.90 -10.35
CA PHE A 21 -6.12 -4.15 -10.55
C PHE A 21 -4.97 -5.08 -10.95
N ILE A 22 -4.78 -6.19 -10.23
CA ILE A 22 -3.71 -7.17 -10.53
C ILE A 22 -3.91 -7.77 -11.92
N LEU A 23 -5.14 -8.16 -12.27
CA LEU A 23 -5.47 -8.68 -13.61
C LEU A 23 -5.14 -7.70 -14.71
N LYS A 24 -5.42 -6.41 -14.49
CA LYS A 24 -5.25 -5.36 -15.50
C LYS A 24 -3.79 -4.95 -15.68
N PHE A 25 -3.04 -4.81 -14.59
CA PHE A 25 -1.74 -4.15 -14.62
C PHE A 25 -0.55 -5.08 -14.44
N PHE A 26 -0.73 -6.27 -13.85
CA PHE A 26 0.38 -7.18 -13.56
C PHE A 26 0.29 -8.50 -14.29
N ASP A 27 -0.83 -9.22 -14.13
CA ASP A 27 -0.96 -10.58 -14.64
C ASP A 27 -2.43 -10.90 -14.97
N PRO A 28 -2.81 -10.94 -16.26
CA PRO A 28 -4.17 -11.30 -16.67
C PRO A 28 -4.54 -12.76 -16.39
N GLU A 29 -3.56 -13.61 -16.06
CA GLU A 29 -3.77 -15.03 -15.70
C GLU A 29 -3.71 -15.27 -14.18
N ALA A 30 -3.71 -14.19 -13.38
CA ALA A 30 -3.68 -14.27 -11.93
C ALA A 30 -4.82 -15.13 -11.38
N LYS A 31 -4.53 -15.86 -10.30
CA LYS A 31 -5.49 -16.74 -9.62
C LYS A 31 -5.82 -16.20 -8.25
N VAL A 32 -7.04 -16.42 -7.81
CA VAL A 32 -7.53 -15.90 -6.54
C VAL A 32 -8.12 -17.01 -5.68
N ASN A 33 -7.70 -17.04 -4.41
CA ASN A 33 -8.33 -17.83 -3.36
C ASN A 33 -9.06 -16.87 -2.42
N ARG A 34 -10.34 -17.14 -2.15
CA ARG A 34 -11.15 -16.39 -1.18
C ARG A 34 -11.36 -17.23 0.06
N TYR A 35 -11.35 -16.59 1.21
CA TYR A 35 -11.53 -17.25 2.49
C TYR A 35 -12.76 -16.65 3.18
N GLU A 36 -13.68 -17.53 3.56
CA GLU A 36 -14.82 -17.16 4.40
C GLU A 36 -14.42 -17.28 5.86
N ASN A 37 -14.71 -16.24 6.65
CA ASN A 37 -14.58 -16.33 8.08
C ASN A 37 -15.72 -17.16 8.70
N ARG A 38 -15.65 -17.44 10.00
CA ARG A 38 -16.67 -18.20 10.75
C ARG A 38 -18.10 -17.62 10.71
N PHE A 39 -18.26 -16.39 10.22
CA PHE A 39 -19.54 -15.70 10.07
C PHE A 39 -20.03 -15.69 8.62
N GLY A 40 -19.32 -16.36 7.69
CA GLY A 40 -19.64 -16.39 6.27
C GLY A 40 -19.22 -15.13 5.50
N GLU A 41 -18.45 -14.24 6.11
CA GLU A 41 -17.98 -13.03 5.43
C GLU A 41 -16.68 -13.32 4.68
N SER A 42 -16.63 -12.96 3.40
CA SER A 42 -15.41 -13.05 2.56
C SER A 42 -14.54 -11.81 2.74
N ASN A 43 -13.96 -11.64 3.93
CA ASN A 43 -13.10 -10.49 4.25
C ASN A 43 -11.61 -10.75 3.99
N GLU A 44 -11.24 -11.91 3.47
CA GLU A 44 -9.87 -12.33 3.21
C GLU A 44 -9.72 -12.91 1.80
N MET A 45 -8.61 -12.58 1.15
CA MET A 45 -8.28 -13.05 -0.21
C MET A 45 -6.77 -13.17 -0.40
N ALA A 46 -6.32 -14.22 -1.08
CA ALA A 46 -4.96 -14.35 -1.58
C ALA A 46 -4.96 -14.36 -3.11
N VAL A 47 -4.17 -13.49 -3.72
CA VAL A 47 -3.98 -13.43 -5.18
C VAL A 47 -2.58 -13.93 -5.53
N TYR A 48 -2.53 -14.88 -6.45
CA TYR A 48 -1.33 -15.50 -6.99
C TYR A 48 -1.12 -14.99 -8.41
N PHE A 49 0.03 -14.38 -8.68
CA PHE A 49 0.30 -13.73 -9.95
C PHE A 49 1.79 -13.72 -10.26
N THR A 50 2.14 -13.52 -11.52
CA THR A 50 3.52 -13.32 -11.98
C THR A 50 3.76 -11.86 -12.30
N TYR A 51 4.81 -11.27 -11.74
CA TYR A 51 5.21 -9.90 -12.10
C TYR A 51 6.69 -9.87 -12.47
N LYS A 52 7.00 -9.43 -13.69
CA LYS A 52 8.38 -9.37 -14.23
C LYS A 52 9.16 -10.70 -14.05
N GLY A 53 8.47 -11.83 -14.21
CA GLY A 53 9.07 -13.17 -14.08
C GLY A 53 9.13 -13.73 -12.66
N GLU A 54 8.60 -13.01 -11.66
CA GLU A 54 8.56 -13.44 -10.27
C GLU A 54 7.15 -13.92 -9.88
N GLU A 55 7.05 -15.13 -9.34
CA GLU A 55 5.80 -15.61 -8.74
C GLU A 55 5.55 -14.91 -7.40
N ARG A 56 4.35 -14.37 -7.24
CA ARG A 56 3.94 -13.56 -6.09
C ARG A 56 2.65 -14.07 -5.50
N ARG A 57 2.53 -13.90 -4.19
CA ARG A 57 1.30 -14.11 -3.42
C ARG A 57 1.01 -12.88 -2.59
N LEU A 58 0.01 -12.09 -3.00
CA LEU A 58 -0.51 -10.98 -2.22
C LEU A 58 -1.64 -11.49 -1.33
N PHE A 59 -1.47 -11.41 -0.01
CA PHE A 59 -2.56 -11.63 0.93
C PHE A 59 -3.25 -10.31 1.23
N THR A 60 -4.57 -10.32 1.31
CA THR A 60 -5.39 -9.13 1.56
C THR A 60 -6.47 -9.45 2.58
N MET A 61 -6.74 -8.50 3.47
CA MET A 61 -7.76 -8.64 4.51
C MET A 61 -8.45 -7.32 4.83
N VAL A 62 -9.77 -7.33 4.95
CA VAL A 62 -10.57 -6.24 5.50
C VAL A 62 -10.78 -6.45 6.98
N TYR A 63 -10.43 -5.46 7.79
CA TYR A 63 -10.67 -5.46 9.24
C TYR A 63 -10.84 -4.02 9.76
N LYS A 64 -11.20 -3.89 11.04
CA LYS A 64 -11.29 -2.59 11.71
C LYS A 64 -10.08 -2.33 12.60
N SER A 65 -9.43 -1.19 12.44
CA SER A 65 -8.22 -0.82 13.18
C SER A 65 -8.24 0.65 13.60
N ARG A 66 -7.51 0.98 14.66
CA ARG A 66 -7.19 2.38 15.03
C ARG A 66 -5.95 2.90 14.30
N LYS A 67 -5.22 2.04 13.57
CA LYS A 67 -4.03 2.42 12.80
C LYS A 67 -4.42 3.49 11.79
N PHE A 68 -3.67 4.60 11.76
CA PHE A 68 -3.93 5.79 10.94
C PHE A 68 -5.22 6.57 11.25
N SER A 69 -5.91 6.26 12.36
CA SER A 69 -7.11 6.99 12.77
C SER A 69 -6.74 8.34 13.38
N LYS A 70 -7.30 9.44 12.86
CA LYS A 70 -7.12 10.81 13.40
C LYS A 70 -7.89 11.02 14.72
N ASN A 71 -9.02 10.33 14.93
CA ASN A 71 -9.91 10.51 16.09
C ASN A 71 -9.85 9.35 17.11
N GLY A 72 -9.01 8.34 16.87
CA GLY A 72 -8.87 7.16 17.75
C GLY A 72 -9.96 6.10 17.61
N GLU A 73 -10.92 6.29 16.70
CA GLU A 73 -11.95 5.30 16.38
C GLU A 73 -11.41 4.16 15.52
N LYS A 74 -12.08 3.00 15.59
CA LYS A 74 -11.76 1.85 14.74
C LYS A 74 -12.40 2.03 13.37
N ASN A 75 -11.59 2.35 12.36
CA ASN A 75 -12.03 2.51 10.98
C ASN A 75 -11.78 1.24 10.18
N ARG A 76 -12.57 1.04 9.12
CA ARG A 76 -12.34 -0.03 8.14
C ARG A 76 -10.99 0.21 7.47
N LEU A 77 -10.22 -0.86 7.31
CA LEU A 77 -8.91 -0.85 6.69
C LEU A 77 -8.74 -2.10 5.85
N VAL A 78 -8.22 -1.95 4.64
CA VAL A 78 -7.75 -3.06 3.83
C VAL A 78 -6.25 -3.19 4.03
N PHE A 79 -5.83 -4.33 4.56
CA PHE A 79 -4.43 -4.69 4.70
C PHE A 79 -3.97 -5.52 3.52
N LEU A 80 -2.75 -5.25 3.08
CA LEU A 80 -2.05 -5.91 1.99
C LEU A 80 -0.72 -6.45 2.56
N ASP A 81 -0.45 -7.74 2.40
CA ASP A 81 0.79 -8.41 2.82
C ASP A 81 1.47 -9.07 1.62
N LEU A 82 2.74 -8.72 1.43
CA LEU A 82 3.61 -9.28 0.40
C LEU A 82 4.99 -9.54 1.01
N ASP A 83 5.68 -10.61 0.61
CA ASP A 83 7.05 -10.86 1.06
C ASP A 83 7.99 -9.69 0.71
N TYR A 84 9.10 -9.47 1.43
CA TYR A 84 10.06 -8.41 1.12
C TYR A 84 11.26 -8.90 0.28
N TRP A 85 11.08 -9.04 -1.04
CA TRP A 85 12.16 -9.37 -1.99
C TRP A 85 11.79 -8.94 -3.42
N GLY A 86 12.77 -8.85 -4.32
CA GLY A 86 12.53 -8.51 -5.74
C GLY A 86 11.72 -7.22 -5.90
N HIS A 87 10.65 -7.27 -6.70
CA HIS A 87 9.77 -6.13 -6.99
C HIS A 87 8.63 -5.89 -5.98
N SER A 88 8.67 -6.42 -4.75
CA SER A 88 7.56 -6.28 -3.79
C SER A 88 7.17 -4.84 -3.47
N VAL A 89 8.17 -3.97 -3.24
CA VAL A 89 7.92 -2.55 -2.95
C VAL A 89 7.31 -1.85 -4.16
N GLU A 90 7.76 -2.17 -5.38
CA GLU A 90 7.22 -1.60 -6.61
C GLU A 90 5.75 -2.02 -6.82
N ILE A 91 5.44 -3.30 -6.58
CA ILE A 91 4.08 -3.83 -6.65
C ILE A 91 3.18 -3.12 -5.64
N MET A 92 3.59 -3.07 -4.36
CA MET A 92 2.77 -2.46 -3.30
C MET A 92 2.57 -0.97 -3.56
N ARG A 93 3.63 -0.26 -3.96
CA ARG A 93 3.55 1.15 -4.34
C ARG A 93 2.57 1.38 -5.48
N SER A 94 2.58 0.53 -6.51
CA SER A 94 1.67 0.66 -7.65
C SER A 94 0.21 0.43 -7.25
N ILE A 95 -0.07 -0.56 -6.39
CA ILE A 95 -1.42 -0.77 -5.84
C ILE A 95 -1.87 0.46 -5.04
N LEU A 96 -1.02 0.94 -4.13
CA LEU A 96 -1.35 2.08 -3.27
C LEU A 96 -1.45 3.40 -4.04
N SER A 97 -0.72 3.57 -5.13
CA SER A 97 -0.86 4.76 -5.98
C SER A 97 -2.21 4.75 -6.69
N TYR A 98 -2.75 3.58 -7.03
CA TYR A 98 -4.06 3.48 -7.66
C TYR A 98 -5.22 3.71 -6.68
N PHE A 99 -5.07 3.31 -5.41
CA PHE A 99 -6.16 3.37 -4.43
C PHE A 99 -5.99 4.42 -3.33
N SER A 100 -4.84 5.10 -3.28
CA SER A 100 -4.26 5.77 -2.10
C SER A 100 -4.05 4.83 -0.91
N GLY A 101 -3.07 5.15 -0.06
CA GLY A 101 -2.89 4.45 1.20
C GLY A 101 -1.48 4.56 1.78
N TRP A 102 -1.20 3.77 2.80
CA TRP A 102 0.07 3.81 3.54
C TRP A 102 0.94 2.62 3.16
N LEU A 103 2.21 2.89 2.88
CA LEU A 103 3.22 1.89 2.54
C LEU A 103 4.23 1.77 3.67
N ASP A 104 4.37 0.56 4.19
CA ASP A 104 5.51 0.13 5.02
C ASP A 104 6.35 -0.83 4.15
N GLU A 105 7.50 -0.36 3.71
CA GLU A 105 8.32 -1.10 2.75
C GLU A 105 8.90 -2.38 3.36
N ASN A 106 9.21 -2.35 4.66
CA ASN A 106 9.90 -3.40 5.40
C ASN A 106 9.54 -3.36 6.89
N ASP A 107 8.62 -4.23 7.27
CA ASP A 107 8.09 -4.34 8.63
C ASP A 107 9.12 -4.71 9.73
N CYS A 108 10.35 -5.04 9.33
CA CYS A 108 11.45 -5.39 10.23
C CYS A 108 12.45 -4.24 10.45
N ASP A 109 12.28 -3.08 9.82
CA ASP A 109 13.12 -1.92 10.07
C ASP A 109 12.49 -0.91 11.07
N LYS A 110 12.99 0.32 11.09
CA LYS A 110 12.53 1.38 12.00
C LYS A 110 11.79 2.50 11.27
N GLU A 111 11.64 2.39 9.95
CA GLU A 111 10.94 3.39 9.16
C GLU A 111 9.43 3.22 9.37
N GLU A 112 8.74 4.33 9.59
CA GLU A 112 7.29 4.30 9.69
C GLU A 112 6.65 4.23 8.30
N ALA A 113 5.43 3.70 8.25
CA ALA A 113 4.64 3.72 7.03
C ALA A 113 4.40 5.16 6.58
N TYR A 114 4.52 5.42 5.28
CA TYR A 114 4.27 6.74 4.70
C TYR A 114 3.10 6.70 3.72
N PHE A 115 2.42 7.82 3.58
CA PHE A 115 1.22 7.93 2.74
C PHE A 115 1.59 8.10 1.27
N ILE A 116 0.80 7.49 0.40
CA ILE A 116 0.83 7.59 -1.06
C ILE A 116 -0.55 8.09 -1.49
N GLU A 117 -0.58 9.26 -2.10
CA GLU A 117 -1.78 9.84 -2.70
C GLU A 117 -2.23 9.09 -3.94
N GLU A 118 -3.52 9.18 -4.25
CA GLU A 118 -4.11 8.57 -5.44
C GLU A 118 -3.57 9.25 -6.71
N GLN A 119 -3.01 8.46 -7.61
CA GLN A 119 -2.53 8.86 -8.94
C GLN A 119 -3.22 7.94 -9.98
N PRO A 120 -4.48 8.27 -10.36
CA PRO A 120 -5.32 7.40 -11.19
C PRO A 120 -4.79 7.18 -12.62
N ASP A 121 -3.83 8.00 -13.06
CA ASP A 121 -3.19 7.92 -14.37
C ASP A 121 -2.22 6.74 -14.51
N GLY A 122 -2.03 5.95 -13.44
CA GLY A 122 -1.32 4.68 -13.48
C GLY A 122 0.20 4.83 -13.53
N VAL A 123 0.71 6.03 -13.20
CA VAL A 123 2.14 6.26 -13.03
C VAL A 123 2.51 5.91 -11.59
N THR A 124 3.37 4.91 -11.41
CA THR A 124 3.98 4.65 -10.11
C THR A 124 4.84 5.86 -9.74
N PRO A 125 4.56 6.57 -8.64
CA PRO A 125 5.32 7.76 -8.27
C PRO A 125 6.76 7.39 -8.00
N ASN A 126 7.68 8.24 -8.45
CA ASN A 126 9.07 8.16 -8.06
C ASN A 126 9.22 8.71 -6.64
N ILE A 127 9.31 7.81 -5.66
CA ILE A 127 9.41 8.18 -4.24
C ILE A 127 10.88 8.36 -3.87
N ILE A 128 11.23 9.60 -3.50
CA ILE A 128 12.58 9.97 -3.07
C ILE A 128 12.58 10.14 -1.55
N LYS A 129 13.16 9.17 -0.84
CA LYS A 129 13.41 9.27 0.60
C LYS A 129 14.73 10.02 0.83
N ILE A 130 14.67 11.18 1.49
CA ILE A 130 15.85 11.96 1.89
C ILE A 130 15.69 12.49 3.30
N THR A 131 16.80 12.54 4.04
CA THR A 131 16.81 13.16 5.37
C THR A 131 16.68 14.68 5.25
N ARG A 132 16.15 15.34 6.28
CA ARG A 132 16.08 16.81 6.32
C ARG A 132 17.46 17.47 6.15
N LYS A 133 18.50 16.85 6.70
CA LYS A 133 19.90 17.31 6.53
C LYS A 133 20.32 17.27 5.05
N GLU A 134 19.96 16.19 4.34
CA GLU A 134 20.23 16.06 2.92
C GLU A 134 19.44 17.05 2.08
N LEU A 135 18.16 17.23 2.39
CA LEU A 135 17.28 18.20 1.74
C LEU A 135 17.85 19.63 1.87
N ASN A 136 18.21 20.03 3.10
CA ASN A 136 18.85 21.32 3.38
C ASN A 136 20.15 21.50 2.60
N ARG A 137 20.98 20.45 2.54
CA ARG A 137 22.24 20.47 1.79
C ARG A 137 22.01 20.68 0.30
N ARG A 138 21.03 19.99 -0.30
CA ARG A 138 20.70 20.10 -1.72
C ARG A 138 20.13 21.47 -2.10
N LEU A 139 19.33 22.07 -1.21
CA LEU A 139 18.69 23.36 -1.46
C LEU A 139 19.52 24.56 -0.95
N GLY A 140 20.72 24.33 -0.40
CA GLY A 140 21.65 25.38 -0.02
C GLY A 140 21.20 26.23 1.18
N GLY A 141 20.33 25.71 2.04
CA GLY A 141 19.75 26.48 3.14
C GLY A 141 18.89 25.66 4.10
N MET A 142 18.29 26.33 5.09
CA MET A 142 17.32 25.71 5.99
C MET A 142 15.96 25.60 5.32
N VAL A 143 15.50 24.38 5.08
CA VAL A 143 14.19 24.13 4.47
C VAL A 143 13.14 24.07 5.57
N VAL A 144 12.09 24.86 5.39
CA VAL A 144 10.87 24.87 6.18
C VAL A 144 9.77 24.31 5.28
N ILE A 145 9.14 23.20 5.71
CA ILE A 145 8.00 22.61 5.02
C ILE A 145 6.75 23.26 5.60
N ILE A 146 5.94 23.86 4.73
CA ILE A 146 4.62 24.42 5.05
C ILE A 146 3.65 23.52 4.31
N GLU A 147 2.74 22.86 5.03
CA GLU A 147 1.68 22.06 4.42
C GLU A 147 0.67 23.01 3.77
N ASP A 148 0.23 22.68 2.55
CA ASP A 148 -0.89 23.37 1.93
C ASP A 148 -2.17 23.03 2.74
N ASP A 149 -3.02 24.02 3.01
CA ASP A 149 -4.34 23.74 3.58
C ASP A 149 -5.07 22.82 2.59
N GLU A 150 -5.34 21.57 2.97
CA GLU A 150 -6.18 20.66 2.19
C GLU A 150 -7.51 21.39 1.91
N GLU A 151 -7.74 21.86 0.67
CA GLU A 151 -9.04 22.38 0.27
C GLU A 151 -10.07 21.27 0.50
N GLU A 152 -10.83 21.37 1.59
CA GLU A 152 -12.02 20.56 1.83
C GLU A 152 -12.94 20.69 0.61
N LYS A 153 -12.99 19.65 -0.23
CA LYS A 153 -13.97 19.51 -1.31
C LYS A 153 -15.04 18.50 -0.94
#